data_AF-A0A945QTP6-F1
#
_entry.id   AF-A0A945QTP6-F1
#
_cell.length_a   1.000
_cell.length_b   1.000
_cell.length_c   1.000
_cell.angle_alpha   90.00
_cell.angle_beta   90.00
_cell.angle_gamma   90.00
#
_symmetry.space_group_name_H-M   'P 1'
#
loop_
_entity.id
_entity.type
_entity.pdbx_description
1 polymer ?
#
loop_
_entity_poly.entity_id
_entity_poly.type
_entity_poly.pdbx_seq_one_letter_code
_entity_poly.pdbx_strand_id
1 'polypeptide(L)'
;MTTGRYPHRTGALTPMEVHGMDRIALDEVTIGDAFKHAGYATGLIGKWHNGALDDRDHPNARGFDEVLGFDGGWMDYFDWWVNRNGRRETADGRYLTDAFTDEAVDYITRHRRTPFCSA
;
A
#
# COMPACT_ATOMS: atom_id res chain seq x y z
N MET A 1 -3.98 8.37 -3.13
CA MET A 1 -5.42 8.73 -3.17
C MET A 1 -6.19 7.44 -3.40
N THR A 2 -7.02 7.00 -2.45
CA THR A 2 -7.53 5.61 -2.44
C THR A 2 -9.05 5.49 -2.43
N THR A 3 -9.79 6.44 -1.84
CA THR A 3 -11.27 6.33 -1.70
C THR A 3 -12.06 7.18 -2.70
N GLY A 4 -11.39 8.09 -3.42
CA GLY A 4 -12.06 9.08 -4.28
C GLY A 4 -12.90 10.11 -3.54
N ARG A 5 -12.78 10.20 -2.20
CA ARG A 5 -13.56 11.11 -1.34
C ARG A 5 -12.66 12.09 -0.60
N TYR A 6 -13.23 13.21 -0.17
CA TYR A 6 -12.51 14.15 0.68
C TYR A 6 -12.11 13.49 2.03
N PRO A 7 -10.88 13.73 2.54
CA PRO A 7 -10.38 13.07 3.76
C PRO A 7 -11.28 13.25 4.99
N HIS A 8 -11.88 14.43 5.17
CA HIS A 8 -12.81 14.69 6.28
C HIS A 8 -14.09 13.83 6.24
N ARG A 9 -14.32 13.06 5.17
CA ARG A 9 -15.43 12.12 5.01
C ARG A 9 -15.02 10.65 5.10
N THR A 10 -13.73 10.35 5.29
CA THR A 10 -13.19 8.97 5.24
C THR A 10 -12.69 8.48 6.60
N GLY A 11 -12.79 9.28 7.66
CA GLY A 11 -12.26 8.96 8.98
C GLY A 11 -10.78 9.29 9.20
N ALA A 12 -10.03 9.56 8.13
CA ALA A 12 -8.66 10.05 8.21
C ALA A 12 -8.66 11.55 8.55
N LEU A 13 -8.29 11.88 9.78
CA LEU A 13 -8.38 13.25 10.33
C LEU A 13 -7.07 14.02 10.15
N THR A 14 -5.94 13.38 10.43
CA THR A 14 -4.61 14.00 10.40
C THR A 14 -3.56 12.96 10.03
N PRO A 15 -2.34 13.34 9.60
CA PRO A 15 -1.29 12.37 9.31
C PRO A 15 -0.66 11.73 10.57
N MET A 16 -1.20 11.97 11.78
CA MET A 16 -0.66 11.43 13.03
C MET A 16 -0.92 9.92 13.18
N GLU A 17 -0.01 9.14 12.61
CA GLU A 17 -0.03 7.67 12.63
C GLU A 17 0.04 7.08 14.04
N VAL A 18 0.81 7.71 14.95
CA VAL A 18 1.01 7.23 16.33
C VAL A 18 -0.29 7.19 17.14
N HIS A 19 -1.30 7.94 16.70
CA HIS A 19 -2.64 7.95 17.30
C HIS A 19 -3.69 7.27 16.41
N GLY A 20 -3.27 6.67 15.28
CA GLY A 20 -4.16 6.07 14.28
C GLY A 20 -5.13 7.06 13.65
N MET A 21 -4.77 8.35 13.59
CA MET A 21 -5.63 9.40 13.02
C MET A 21 -5.50 9.52 11.49
N ASP A 22 -4.53 8.82 10.91
CA ASP A 22 -4.26 8.72 9.47
C ASP A 22 -5.11 7.62 8.80
N ARG A 23 -5.67 6.69 9.59
CA ARG A 23 -6.41 5.55 9.06
C ARG A 23 -7.69 5.97 8.36
N ILE A 24 -7.95 5.35 7.21
CA ILE A 24 -9.28 5.40 6.59
C ILE A 24 -10.22 4.44 7.33
N ALA A 25 -11.50 4.78 7.42
CA ALA A 25 -12.50 3.93 8.04
C ALA A 25 -12.63 2.60 7.27
N LEU A 26 -12.86 1.51 8.00
CA LEU A 26 -12.86 0.15 7.42
C LEU A 26 -14.00 -0.09 6.42
N ASP A 27 -15.09 0.68 6.53
CA ASP A 27 -16.24 0.66 5.62
C ASP A 27 -16.06 1.54 4.37
N GLU A 28 -14.98 2.30 4.27
CA GLU A 28 -14.62 2.98 3.02
C GLU A 28 -14.13 1.96 1.99
N VAL A 29 -14.64 2.06 0.77
CA VAL A 29 -14.20 1.26 -0.36
C VAL A 29 -12.96 1.91 -0.96
N THR A 30 -11.89 1.14 -1.13
CA THR A 30 -10.69 1.64 -1.81
C THR A 30 -10.75 1.39 -3.32
N ILE A 31 -9.86 2.05 -4.05
CA ILE A 31 -9.61 1.79 -5.47
C ILE A 31 -9.13 0.36 -5.69
N GLY A 32 -8.38 -0.21 -4.74
CA GLY A 32 -7.98 -1.62 -4.75
C GLY A 32 -9.21 -2.53 -4.69
N ASP A 33 -10.12 -2.29 -3.75
CA ASP A 33 -11.37 -3.07 -3.63
C ASP A 33 -12.19 -3.02 -4.92
N ALA A 34 -12.33 -1.82 -5.50
CA ALA A 34 -13.09 -1.61 -6.73
C ALA A 34 -12.47 -2.36 -7.93
N PHE A 35 -11.15 -2.26 -8.13
CA PHE A 35 -10.47 -2.95 -9.23
C PHE A 35 -10.43 -4.46 -9.03
N LYS A 36 -10.20 -4.93 -7.80
CA LYS A 36 -10.25 -6.34 -7.45
C LYS A 36 -11.64 -6.93 -7.74
N HIS A 37 -12.71 -6.24 -7.35
CA HIS A 37 -14.08 -6.65 -7.67
C HIS A 37 -14.34 -6.71 -9.18
N ALA A 38 -13.71 -5.85 -9.97
CA ALA A 38 -13.77 -5.86 -11.43
C ALA A 38 -12.86 -6.91 -12.10
N GLY A 39 -12.15 -7.74 -11.32
CA GLY A 39 -11.31 -8.83 -11.84
C GLY A 39 -9.89 -8.42 -12.23
N TYR A 40 -9.40 -7.26 -11.76
CA TYR A 40 -8.02 -6.83 -11.98
C TYR A 40 -7.08 -7.47 -10.96
N ALA A 41 -5.84 -7.71 -11.37
CA ALA A 41 -4.75 -7.86 -10.41
C ALA A 41 -4.50 -6.52 -9.71
N THR A 42 -4.30 -6.55 -8.40
CA THR A 42 -4.12 -5.32 -7.59
C THR A 42 -2.80 -5.35 -6.84
N GLY A 43 -2.03 -4.27 -7.00
CA GLY A 43 -0.70 -4.11 -6.42
C GLY A 43 -0.58 -2.80 -5.64
N LEU A 44 0.15 -2.80 -4.53
CA LEU A 44 0.63 -1.60 -3.88
C LEU A 44 2.15 -1.68 -3.71
N ILE A 45 2.87 -0.71 -4.26
CA ILE A 45 4.33 -0.67 -4.21
C ILE A 45 4.76 0.68 -3.65
N GLY A 46 5.28 0.67 -2.42
CA GLY A 46 5.75 1.87 -1.75
C GLY A 46 4.96 2.22 -0.49
N LYS A 47 4.59 3.50 -0.37
CA LYS A 47 4.03 4.06 0.86
C LYS A 47 2.52 3.86 0.92
N TRP A 48 2.02 3.35 2.04
CA TRP A 48 0.59 3.27 2.31
C TRP A 48 0.05 4.49 3.08
N HIS A 49 0.42 4.65 4.36
CA HIS A 49 0.03 5.78 5.23
C HIS A 49 -1.47 6.07 5.29
N ASN A 50 -2.26 4.99 5.41
CA ASN A 50 -3.70 5.06 5.66
C ASN A 50 -4.08 4.09 6.80
N GLY A 51 -3.26 4.06 7.85
CA GLY A 51 -3.38 3.17 9.00
C GLY A 51 -2.27 2.13 9.06
N ALA A 52 -1.65 2.01 10.22
CA ALA A 52 -0.51 1.11 10.48
C ALA A 52 -0.62 0.35 11.81
N LEU A 53 -1.68 0.57 12.59
CA LEU A 53 -1.80 0.05 13.96
C LEU A 53 -2.68 -1.20 14.07
N ASP A 54 -3.45 -1.53 13.03
CA ASP A 54 -4.38 -2.66 12.99
C ASP A 54 -4.21 -3.41 11.66
N ASP A 55 -4.16 -4.75 11.71
CA ASP A 55 -4.00 -5.59 10.51
C ASP A 55 -5.10 -5.37 9.46
N ARG A 56 -6.28 -4.89 9.89
CA ARG A 56 -7.40 -4.54 8.99
C ARG A 56 -7.12 -3.30 8.16
N ASP A 57 -6.21 -2.44 8.60
CA ASP A 57 -5.79 -1.24 7.86
C ASP A 57 -4.69 -1.56 6.83
N HIS A 58 -4.05 -2.74 6.93
CA HIS A 58 -2.98 -3.16 6.03
C HIS A 58 -3.46 -3.21 4.57
N PRO A 59 -2.65 -2.80 3.57
CA PRO A 59 -3.08 -2.77 2.16
C PRO A 59 -3.70 -4.08 1.64
N ASN A 60 -3.20 -5.24 2.11
CA ASN A 60 -3.80 -6.54 1.76
C ASN A 60 -5.25 -6.73 2.24
N ALA A 61 -5.62 -6.11 3.35
CA ALA A 61 -7.01 -6.08 3.85
C ALA A 61 -7.85 -4.96 3.20
N ARG A 62 -7.22 -4.11 2.38
CA ARG A 62 -7.81 -2.92 1.74
C ARG A 62 -7.81 -3.01 0.22
N GLY A 63 -7.86 -4.24 -0.31
CA GLY A 63 -8.11 -4.51 -1.73
C GLY A 63 -6.87 -4.67 -2.61
N PHE A 64 -5.67 -4.78 -2.04
CA PHE A 64 -4.43 -5.03 -2.78
C PHE A 64 -3.92 -6.47 -2.59
N ASP A 65 -3.83 -7.25 -3.67
CA ASP A 65 -3.39 -8.64 -3.61
C ASP A 65 -1.87 -8.79 -3.42
N GLU A 66 -1.09 -7.89 -4.04
CA GLU A 66 0.36 -7.85 -3.93
C GLU A 66 0.82 -6.54 -3.30
N VAL A 67 1.60 -6.63 -2.23
CA VAL A 67 2.10 -5.48 -1.49
C VAL A 67 3.61 -5.63 -1.33
N LEU A 68 4.34 -4.58 -1.69
CA LEU A 68 5.72 -4.35 -1.24
C LEU A 68 5.82 -2.90 -0.78
N GLY A 69 5.84 -2.66 0.52
CA GLY A 69 5.73 -1.28 0.99
C GLY A 69 5.91 -1.09 2.47
N PHE A 70 5.57 0.09 2.95
CA PHE A 70 5.54 0.40 4.38
C PHE A 70 4.27 1.18 4.73
N ASP A 71 3.74 0.89 5.92
CA ASP A 71 2.45 1.42 6.35
C ASP A 71 2.54 2.85 6.89
N GLY A 72 3.71 3.24 7.39
CA GLY A 72 3.92 4.53 8.03
C GLY A 72 4.14 5.71 7.08
N GLY A 73 4.34 6.88 7.70
CA GLY A 73 4.52 8.16 7.02
C GLY A 73 5.87 8.35 6.32
N TRP A 74 6.88 7.55 6.68
CA TRP A 74 8.24 7.69 6.18
C TRP A 74 9.01 6.37 6.28
N MET A 75 10.13 6.30 5.56
CA MET A 75 11.10 5.22 5.62
C MET A 75 12.49 5.79 5.27
N ASP A 76 13.55 5.26 5.87
CA ASP A 76 14.91 5.60 5.45
C ASP A 76 15.16 5.09 4.03
N TYR A 77 16.04 5.74 3.26
CA TYR A 77 16.28 5.34 1.88
C TYR A 77 17.36 4.26 1.71
N PHE A 78 18.22 4.05 2.70
CA PHE A 78 19.35 3.12 2.65
C PHE A 78 19.29 2.07 3.76
N ASP A 79 18.70 2.38 4.92
CA ASP A 79 18.45 1.46 6.04
C ASP A 79 16.95 1.22 6.22
N TRP A 80 16.29 0.79 5.15
CA TRP A 80 14.86 0.55 5.11
C TRP A 80 14.48 -0.84 5.61
N TRP A 81 13.20 -0.97 5.94
CA TRP A 81 12.50 -2.24 5.93
C TRP A 81 11.15 -2.06 5.26
N VAL A 82 10.65 -3.10 4.60
CA VAL A 82 9.36 -3.11 3.92
C VAL A 82 8.60 -4.38 4.27
N ASN A 83 7.28 -4.33 4.13
CA ASN A 83 6.38 -5.45 4.22
C ASN A 83 6.08 -5.96 2.81
N ARG A 84 6.39 -7.24 2.59
CA ARG A 84 5.95 -8.01 1.42
C ARG A 84 4.84 -8.98 1.84
N ASN A 85 3.59 -8.64 1.58
CA ASN A 85 2.41 -9.47 1.88
C ASN A 85 2.41 -10.10 3.30
N GLY A 86 2.64 -9.27 4.32
CA GLY A 86 2.74 -9.67 5.73
C GLY A 86 4.14 -10.08 6.19
N ARG A 87 5.13 -10.19 5.29
CA ARG A 87 6.50 -10.56 5.64
C ARG A 87 7.44 -9.36 5.61
N ARG A 88 8.15 -9.13 6.72
CA ARG A 88 9.19 -8.10 6.78
C ARG A 88 10.40 -8.48 5.92
N GLU A 89 10.87 -7.53 5.13
CA GLU A 89 12.14 -7.51 4.40
C GLU A 89 12.95 -6.30 4.89
N THR A 90 14.25 -6.46 5.02
CA THR A 90 15.18 -5.40 5.43
C THR A 90 16.09 -5.03 4.26
N ALA A 91 16.69 -3.84 4.32
CA ALA A 91 17.62 -3.37 3.31
C ALA A 91 18.71 -4.40 2.98
N ASP A 92 18.94 -4.58 1.69
CA ASP A 92 19.93 -5.49 1.11
C ASP A 92 21.09 -4.73 0.45
N GLY A 93 21.26 -3.45 0.81
CA GLY A 93 22.25 -2.54 0.24
C GLY A 93 21.74 -1.70 -0.94
N ARG A 94 20.52 -1.94 -1.42
CA ARG A 94 19.89 -1.11 -2.45
C ARG A 94 19.29 0.18 -1.87
N TYR A 95 19.19 1.20 -2.71
CA TYR A 95 18.39 2.39 -2.46
C TYR A 95 16.90 2.02 -2.54
N LEU A 96 16.09 2.46 -1.58
CA LEU A 96 14.67 2.07 -1.46
C LEU A 96 13.87 2.34 -2.74
N THR A 97 14.13 3.47 -3.40
CA THR A 97 13.43 3.83 -4.65
C THR A 97 13.75 2.85 -5.77
N ASP A 98 14.97 2.34 -5.84
CA ASP A 98 15.37 1.35 -6.84
C ASP A 98 14.69 0.01 -6.55
N ALA A 99 14.64 -0.40 -5.27
CA ALA A 99 13.94 -1.61 -4.86
C ALA A 99 12.43 -1.56 -5.21
N PHE A 100 11.78 -0.41 -5.03
CA PHE A 100 10.39 -0.22 -5.49
C PHE A 100 10.25 -0.22 -7.00
N THR A 101 11.22 0.35 -7.72
CA THR A 101 11.22 0.35 -9.19
C THR A 101 11.35 -1.07 -9.74
N ASP A 102 12.28 -1.85 -9.19
CA ASP A 102 12.47 -3.26 -9.54
C ASP A 102 11.16 -4.05 -9.32
N GLU A 103 10.52 -3.87 -8.16
CA GLU A 103 9.24 -4.52 -7.88
C GLU A 103 8.13 -4.09 -8.84
N ALA A 104 8.07 -2.81 -9.22
CA ALA A 104 7.07 -2.32 -10.15
C ALA A 104 7.25 -2.93 -11.55
N VAL A 105 8.49 -3.07 -12.01
CA VAL A 105 8.81 -3.76 -13.27
C VAL A 105 8.44 -5.23 -13.20
N ASP A 106 8.74 -5.89 -12.08
CA ASP A 106 8.38 -7.29 -11.85
C ASP A 106 6.86 -7.49 -11.81
N TYR A 107 6.12 -6.62 -11.11
CA TYR A 107 4.66 -6.66 -11.04
C TYR A 107 4.02 -6.55 -12.44
N ILE A 108 4.46 -5.57 -13.24
CA ILE A 108 4.00 -5.40 -14.63
C ILE A 108 4.32 -6.66 -15.45
N THR A 109 5.50 -7.25 -15.25
CA THR A 109 5.93 -8.45 -15.96
C THR A 109 5.08 -9.67 -15.58
N ARG A 110 4.76 -9.84 -14.30
CA ARG A 110 3.89 -10.91 -13.77
C ARG A 110 2.47 -10.81 -14.34
N HIS A 111 1.92 -9.59 -14.43
CA HIS A 111 0.54 -9.34 -14.84
C HIS A 111 0.36 -8.92 -16.30
N ARG A 112 1.38 -9.05 -17.15
CA ARG A 112 1.36 -8.60 -18.56
C ARG A 112 0.22 -9.16 -19.43
N ARG A 113 -0.48 -10.21 -18.99
CA ARG A 113 -1.57 -10.88 -19.73
C ARG A 113 -2.95 -10.65 -19.12
N THR A 114 -3.03 -9.92 -18.02
CA THR A 114 -4.25 -9.65 -17.26
C THR A 114 -4.37 -8.14 -17.03
N PRO A 115 -5.58 -7.59 -16.95
CA PRO A 115 -5.72 -6.19 -16.53
C PRO A 115 -5.18 -6.04 -15.09
N PHE A 116 -4.37 -5.01 -14.87
CA PHE A 116 -3.77 -4.74 -13.56
C PHE A 116 -3.95 -3.29 -13.14
N CYS A 117 -4.05 -3.07 -11.84
CA CYS A 117 -3.95 -1.77 -11.19
C CYS A 117 -2.79 -1.84 -10.18
N SER A 118 -1.91 -0.85 -10.18
CA SER A 118 -0.90 -0.66 -9.15
C SER A 118 -1.04 0.73 -8.57
N ALA A 119 -0.95 0.85 -7.25
CA ALA A 119 -0.93 2.11 -6.51
C ALA A 119 0.43 2.37 -5.87
#